data_AF-A0A6B3ENF0-F1
#
_entry.id   AF-A0A6B3ENF0-F1
#
_cell.length_a   1.000
_cell.length_b   1.000
_cell.length_c   1.000
_cell.angle_alpha   90.00
_cell.angle_beta   90.00
_cell.angle_gamma   90.00
#
_symmetry.space_group_name_H-M   'P 1'
#
loop_
_entity.id
_entity.type
_entity.pdbx_description
1 polymer ?
#
loop_
_entity_poly.entity_id
_entity_poly.type
_entity_poly.pdbx_seq_one_letter_code
_entity_poly.pdbx_strand_id
1 'polypeptide(L)'
;SQQRQRALDHLLSRSLLALLGLSVIAFAFGYAMAGRVLSPLGRITRTARQVAGSDLTRRIKLDGPDDELKELADTFDEMLERLERAFTAQQRFVANASHELRTPLAINRTLLEVQLSDPEAPPELQQLGKTLLATNERSELLVEGLLLLARSDNQL
;
A
#
# COMPACT_ATOMS: atom_id res chain seq x y z
N SER A 1 61.43 -49.86 7.96
CA SER A 1 60.26 -49.14 7.40
C SER A 1 59.50 -48.26 8.39
N GLN A 2 59.91 -48.13 9.66
CA GLN A 2 59.20 -47.29 10.67
C GLN A 2 59.38 -45.77 10.49
N GLN A 3 60.53 -45.30 9.98
CA GLN A 3 60.76 -43.87 9.69
C GLN A 3 59.79 -43.32 8.63
N ARG A 4 59.47 -44.12 7.61
CA ARG A 4 58.53 -43.76 6.54
C ARG A 4 57.11 -43.63 7.07
N GLN A 5 56.67 -44.53 7.95
CA GLN A 5 55.34 -44.44 8.60
C GLN A 5 55.21 -43.17 9.44
N ARG A 6 56.18 -42.85 10.30
CA ARG A 6 56.13 -41.61 11.10
C ARG A 6 56.10 -40.34 10.25
N ALA A 7 56.85 -40.32 9.14
CA ALA A 7 56.83 -39.19 8.21
C ALA A 7 55.47 -39.05 7.52
N LEU A 8 54.85 -40.16 7.11
CA LEU A 8 53.51 -40.16 6.53
C LEU A 8 52.45 -39.70 7.54
N ASP A 9 52.49 -40.20 8.77
CA ASP A 9 51.54 -39.82 9.83
C ASP A 9 51.62 -38.31 10.16
N HIS A 10 52.82 -37.74 10.18
CA HIS A 10 53.00 -36.30 10.36
C HIS A 10 52.50 -35.46 9.18
N LEU A 11 52.69 -35.93 7.95
CA LEU A 11 52.15 -35.24 6.77
C LEU A 11 50.62 -35.32 6.73
N LEU A 12 50.04 -36.48 7.08
CA LEU A 12 48.60 -36.70 7.16
C LEU A 12 47.97 -35.84 8.26
N SER A 13 48.57 -35.78 9.46
CA SER A 13 48.02 -34.96 10.54
C SER A 13 48.07 -33.47 10.21
N ARG A 14 49.16 -33.00 9.58
CA ARG A 14 49.30 -31.60 9.17
C ARG A 14 48.34 -31.22 8.04
N SER A 15 48.12 -32.12 7.07
CA SER A 15 47.14 -31.88 6.01
C SER A 15 45.70 -31.92 6.54
N LEU A 16 45.39 -32.81 7.48
CA LEU A 16 44.10 -32.83 8.19
C LEU A 16 43.84 -31.55 8.96
N LEU A 17 44.83 -31.05 9.72
CA LEU A 17 44.73 -29.77 10.43
C LEU A 17 44.54 -28.59 9.47
N ALA A 18 45.26 -28.59 8.35
CA ALA A 18 45.09 -27.56 7.32
C ALA A 18 43.69 -27.60 6.68
N LEU A 19 43.19 -28.79 6.34
CA LEU A 19 41.84 -29.00 5.82
C LEU A 19 40.75 -28.58 6.79
N LEU A 20 40.92 -28.91 8.08
CA LEU A 20 39.99 -28.51 9.13
C LEU A 20 39.97 -26.98 9.26
N GLY A 21 41.15 -26.35 9.31
CA GLY A 21 41.27 -24.90 9.37
C GLY A 21 40.62 -24.20 8.17
N LEU A 22 40.88 -24.69 6.95
CA LEU A 22 40.28 -24.15 5.74
C LEU A 22 38.76 -24.32 5.73
N SER A 23 38.26 -25.48 6.17
CA SER A 23 36.82 -25.76 6.29
C SER A 23 36.13 -24.79 7.25
N VAL A 24 36.74 -24.54 8.42
CA VAL A 24 36.20 -23.59 9.40
C VAL A 24 36.16 -22.17 8.83
N ILE A 25 37.23 -21.74 8.15
CA ILE A 25 37.29 -20.42 7.52
C ILE A 25 36.23 -20.29 6.42
N ALA A 26 36.11 -21.29 5.54
CA ALA A 26 35.12 -21.31 4.48
C ALA A 26 33.68 -21.26 5.03
N PHE A 27 33.41 -22.03 6.10
CA PHE A 27 32.11 -22.02 6.76
C PHE A 27 31.80 -20.66 7.40
N ALA A 28 32.75 -20.08 8.13
CA ALA A 28 32.59 -18.76 8.75
C ALA A 28 32.33 -17.67 7.70
N PHE A 29 33.05 -17.72 6.57
CA PHE A 29 32.86 -16.79 5.47
C PHE A 29 31.49 -16.96 4.80
N GLY A 30 31.08 -18.20 4.51
CA GLY A 30 29.75 -18.50 3.95
C GLY A 30 28.62 -18.04 4.85
N TYR A 31 28.73 -18.28 6.17
CA TYR A 31 27.74 -17.83 7.14
C TYR A 31 27.65 -16.30 7.21
N ALA A 32 28.79 -15.60 7.27
CA ALA A 32 28.82 -14.14 7.29
C ALA A 32 28.24 -13.53 5.99
N MET A 33 28.54 -14.13 4.84
CA MET A 33 28.05 -13.67 3.55
C MET A 33 26.55 -13.89 3.39
N ALA A 34 26.03 -15.06 3.80
CA ALA A 34 24.60 -15.34 3.81
C ALA A 34 23.83 -14.34 4.70
N GLY A 35 24.35 -14.05 5.90
CA GLY A 35 23.75 -13.05 6.78
C GLY A 35 23.74 -11.64 6.19
N ARG A 36 24.82 -11.26 5.48
CA ARG A 36 24.92 -9.94 4.84
C ARG A 36 23.99 -9.80 3.64
N VAL A 37 23.92 -10.82 2.78
CA VAL A 37 23.03 -10.83 1.60
C VAL A 37 21.56 -10.86 2.02
N LEU A 38 21.19 -11.61 3.07
CA LEU A 38 19.79 -11.70 3.49
C LEU A 38 19.34 -10.57 4.44
N SER A 39 20.25 -9.76 4.96
CA SER A 39 19.94 -8.64 5.87
C SER A 39 18.88 -7.66 5.32
N PRO A 40 18.93 -7.26 4.02
CA PRO A 40 17.95 -6.35 3.43
C PRO A 40 16.51 -6.87 3.39
N LEU A 41 16.30 -8.19 3.32
CA LEU A 41 14.93 -8.77 3.28
C LEU A 41 14.09 -8.37 4.49
N GLY A 42 14.74 -8.24 5.65
CA GLY A 42 14.09 -7.77 6.86
C GLY A 42 13.58 -6.33 6.73
N ARG A 43 14.30 -5.45 6.03
CA ARG A 43 13.86 -4.07 5.75
C ARG A 43 12.67 -4.08 4.79
N ILE A 44 12.77 -4.80 3.68
CA ILE A 44 11.70 -4.92 2.67
C ILE A 44 10.40 -5.39 3.35
N THR A 45 10.47 -6.48 4.12
CA THR A 45 9.30 -7.05 4.81
C THR A 45 8.71 -6.08 5.84
N ARG A 46 9.54 -5.36 6.58
CA ARG A 46 9.08 -4.38 7.58
C ARG A 46 8.37 -3.20 6.92
N THR A 47 8.95 -2.65 5.85
CA THR A 47 8.33 -1.54 5.11
C THR A 47 7.00 -1.99 4.50
N ALA A 48 6.96 -3.17 3.87
CA ALA A 48 5.72 -3.73 3.34
C ALA A 48 4.61 -3.86 4.40
N ARG A 49 4.95 -4.35 5.60
CA ARG A 49 4.00 -4.43 6.72
C ARG A 49 3.53 -3.07 7.24
N GLN A 50 4.39 -2.06 7.22
CA GLN A 50 4.05 -0.71 7.68
C GLN A 50 3.17 0.04 6.67
N VAL A 51 3.45 -0.12 5.38
CA VAL A 51 2.63 0.47 4.30
C VAL A 51 1.22 -0.12 4.31
N ALA A 52 1.09 -1.43 4.58
CA ALA A 52 -0.20 -2.11 4.60
C ALA A 52 -1.20 -1.60 5.66
N GLY A 53 -0.78 -0.76 6.62
CA GLY A 53 -1.67 -0.34 7.71
C GLY A 53 -1.50 1.10 8.18
N SER A 54 -0.81 1.99 7.45
CA SER A 54 -0.71 3.38 7.91
C SER A 54 -0.25 4.43 6.89
N ASP A 55 0.57 4.08 5.89
CA ASP A 55 1.19 5.11 5.04
C ASP A 55 1.73 4.57 3.70
N LEU A 56 1.03 4.88 2.61
CA LEU A 56 1.46 4.56 1.23
C LEU A 56 2.57 5.45 0.69
N THR A 57 2.94 6.56 1.35
CA THR A 57 4.04 7.43 0.90
C THR A 57 5.41 6.88 1.29
N ARG A 58 5.45 5.89 2.19
CA ARG A 58 6.71 5.25 2.59
C ARG A 58 7.31 4.46 1.43
N ARG A 59 8.64 4.42 1.39
CA ARG A 59 9.43 3.71 0.38
C ARG A 59 10.53 2.91 1.06
N ILE A 60 10.93 1.81 0.45
CA ILE A 60 12.02 0.95 0.93
C ILE A 60 13.35 1.69 0.77
N LYS A 61 13.57 2.32 -0.40
CA LYS A 61 14.81 3.03 -0.76
C LYS A 61 16.04 2.24 -0.35
N LEU A 62 16.21 1.06 -0.96
CA LEU A 62 17.30 0.18 -0.59
C LEU A 62 18.62 0.72 -1.15
N ASP A 63 19.49 1.17 -0.23
CA ASP A 63 20.87 1.52 -0.55
C ASP A 63 21.72 0.26 -0.74
N GLY A 64 22.63 0.29 -1.70
CA GLY A 64 23.49 -0.86 -1.99
C GLY A 64 23.83 -0.99 -3.48
N PRO A 65 24.61 -2.02 -3.83
CA PRO A 65 24.91 -2.37 -5.22
C PRO A 65 23.63 -2.78 -5.97
N ASP A 66 23.69 -2.70 -7.30
CA ASP A 66 22.60 -3.11 -8.18
C ASP A 66 22.53 -4.64 -8.28
N ASP A 67 21.98 -5.26 -7.23
CA ASP A 67 21.72 -6.68 -7.11
C ASP A 67 20.22 -7.01 -7.16
N GLU A 68 19.88 -8.30 -7.13
CA GLU A 68 18.49 -8.78 -7.23
C GLU A 68 17.61 -8.27 -6.07
N LEU A 69 18.20 -7.95 -4.92
CA LEU A 69 17.47 -7.41 -3.77
C LEU A 69 17.16 -5.92 -3.95
N LYS A 70 18.09 -5.17 -4.54
CA LYS A 70 17.83 -3.79 -4.95
C LYS A 70 16.75 -3.72 -6.03
N GLU A 71 16.83 -4.56 -7.06
CA GLU A 71 15.81 -4.65 -8.11
C GLU A 71 14.42 -4.99 -7.53
N LEU A 72 14.35 -5.92 -6.58
CA LEU A 72 13.11 -6.24 -5.87
C LEU A 72 12.57 -5.05 -5.08
N ALA A 73 13.44 -4.32 -4.37
CA ALA A 73 13.05 -3.14 -3.60
C ALA A 73 12.52 -2.02 -4.51
N ASP A 74 13.19 -1.78 -5.65
CA ASP A 74 12.78 -0.77 -6.63
C ASP A 74 11.44 -1.13 -7.28
N THR A 75 11.24 -2.41 -7.63
CA THR A 75 9.96 -2.92 -8.14
C THR A 75 8.83 -2.71 -7.12
N PHE A 76 9.11 -2.96 -5.83
CA PHE A 76 8.13 -2.73 -4.78
C PHE A 76 7.82 -1.24 -4.61
N ASP A 77 8.82 -0.37 -4.64
CA ASP A 77 8.64 1.07 -4.58
C ASP A 77 7.82 1.61 -5.78
N GLU A 78 7.98 1.05 -6.99
CA GLU A 78 7.14 1.37 -8.15
C GLU A 78 5.68 0.93 -7.93
N MET A 79 5.46 -0.28 -7.41
CA MET A 79 4.10 -0.74 -7.06
C MET A 79 3.44 0.20 -6.04
N LEU A 80 4.18 0.62 -5.01
CA LEU A 80 3.70 1.57 -4.02
C LEU A 80 3.34 2.92 -4.64
N GLU A 81 4.16 3.43 -5.55
CA GLU A 81 3.89 4.68 -6.24
C GLU A 81 2.62 4.59 -7.11
N ARG A 82 2.43 3.47 -7.81
CA ARG A 82 1.21 3.24 -8.61
C ARG A 82 -0.03 3.18 -7.73
N LEU A 83 0.06 2.54 -6.55
CA LEU A 83 -1.04 2.53 -5.58
C LEU A 83 -1.32 3.94 -5.05
N GLU A 84 -0.31 4.70 -4.63
CA GLU A 84 -0.48 6.07 -4.15
C GLU A 84 -1.15 6.96 -5.20
N ARG A 85 -0.72 6.87 -6.47
CA ARG A 85 -1.34 7.60 -7.58
C ARG A 85 -2.81 7.21 -7.76
N ALA A 86 -3.13 5.92 -7.71
CA ALA A 86 -4.50 5.43 -7.84
C ALA A 86 -5.40 5.91 -6.69
N PHE A 87 -4.94 5.78 -5.44
CA PHE A 87 -5.67 6.25 -4.25
C PHE A 87 -5.89 7.76 -4.30
N THR A 88 -4.86 8.54 -4.65
CA THR A 88 -4.98 10.00 -4.76
C THR A 88 -5.96 10.40 -5.85
N ALA A 89 -5.95 9.71 -6.99
CA ALA A 89 -6.91 9.94 -8.08
C ALA A 89 -8.35 9.62 -7.64
N GLN A 90 -8.55 8.50 -6.94
CA GLN A 90 -9.85 8.12 -6.38
C GLN A 90 -10.34 9.17 -5.37
N GLN A 91 -9.48 9.67 -4.49
CA GLN A 91 -9.85 10.70 -3.50
C GLN A 91 -10.30 12.00 -4.18
N ARG A 92 -9.56 12.46 -5.19
CA ARG A 92 -9.93 13.65 -5.97
C ARG A 92 -11.23 13.42 -6.74
N PHE A 93 -11.42 12.25 -7.33
CA PHE A 93 -12.66 11.90 -8.02
C PHE A 93 -13.86 11.94 -7.08
N VAL A 94 -13.77 11.31 -5.90
CA VAL A 94 -14.83 11.34 -4.88
C VAL A 94 -15.14 12.76 -4.43
N ALA A 95 -14.11 13.58 -4.16
CA ALA A 95 -14.28 14.97 -3.77
C ALA A 95 -14.99 15.78 -4.87
N ASN A 96 -14.53 15.68 -6.11
CA ASN A 96 -15.12 16.39 -7.24
C ASN A 96 -16.56 15.93 -7.49
N ALA A 97 -16.82 14.62 -7.53
CA ALA A 97 -18.16 14.07 -7.68
C ALA A 97 -19.11 14.56 -6.58
N SER A 98 -18.62 14.72 -5.34
CA SER A 98 -19.41 15.30 -4.24
C SER A 98 -19.93 16.70 -4.59
N HIS A 99 -19.02 17.54 -5.07
CA HIS A 99 -19.32 18.94 -5.38
C HIS A 99 -20.22 19.06 -6.62
N GLU A 100 -19.91 18.29 -7.67
CA GLU A 100 -20.68 18.26 -8.92
C GLU A 100 -22.09 17.69 -8.72
N LEU A 101 -22.31 16.80 -7.75
CA LEU A 101 -23.65 16.27 -7.43
C LEU A 101 -24.44 17.18 -6.48
N ARG A 102 -23.77 17.84 -5.52
CA ARG A 102 -24.45 18.74 -4.57
C ARG A 102 -25.09 19.94 -5.28
N THR A 103 -24.45 20.46 -6.31
CA THR A 103 -24.93 21.62 -7.08
C THR A 103 -26.29 21.38 -7.74
N PRO A 104 -26.49 20.36 -8.60
CA PRO A 104 -27.78 20.08 -9.22
C PRO A 104 -28.86 19.68 -8.21
N LEU A 105 -28.51 18.97 -7.12
CA LEU A 105 -29.48 18.65 -6.06
C LEU A 105 -29.97 19.91 -5.34
N ALA A 106 -29.07 20.85 -5.03
CA ALA A 106 -29.44 22.13 -4.43
C ALA A 106 -30.30 23.00 -5.38
N ILE A 107 -30.00 22.98 -6.68
CA ILE A 107 -30.82 23.65 -7.70
C ILE A 107 -32.22 23.03 -7.77
N ASN A 108 -32.32 21.70 -7.85
CA ASN A 108 -33.61 20.99 -7.87
C ASN A 108 -34.43 21.30 -6.62
N ARG A 109 -33.81 21.25 -5.44
CA ARG A 109 -34.45 21.64 -4.17
C ARG A 109 -35.01 23.05 -4.24
N THR A 110 -34.19 24.01 -4.66
CA THR A 110 -34.60 25.43 -4.77
C THR A 110 -35.79 25.59 -5.72
N LEU A 111 -35.75 24.95 -6.89
CA LEU A 111 -36.84 25.01 -7.88
C LEU A 111 -38.13 24.39 -7.33
N LEU A 112 -38.03 23.25 -6.63
CA LEU A 112 -39.18 22.59 -6.01
C LEU A 112 -39.75 23.41 -4.85
N GLU A 113 -38.91 24.01 -4.01
CA GLU A 113 -39.33 24.90 -2.92
C GLU A 113 -40.04 26.16 -3.46
N VAL A 114 -39.53 26.76 -4.54
CA VAL A 114 -40.19 27.89 -5.22
C VAL A 114 -41.54 27.48 -5.80
N GLN A 115 -41.61 26.33 -6.50
CA GLN A 115 -42.87 25.84 -7.07
C GLN A 115 -43.91 25.52 -6.00
N LEU A 116 -43.48 24.97 -4.85
CA LEU A 116 -44.35 24.67 -3.72
C LEU A 116 -44.79 25.91 -2.93
N SER A 117 -44.15 27.05 -3.16
CA SER A 117 -44.50 28.33 -2.53
C SER A 117 -45.67 29.04 -3.25
N ASP A 118 -46.09 28.56 -4.43
CA ASP A 118 -47.23 29.10 -5.17
C ASP A 118 -48.58 28.64 -4.56
N PRO A 119 -49.37 29.55 -3.96
CA PRO A 119 -50.63 29.20 -3.32
C PRO A 119 -51.76 28.89 -4.31
N GLU A 120 -51.62 29.24 -5.60
CA GLU A 120 -52.62 28.95 -6.64
C GLU A 120 -52.34 27.63 -7.37
N ALA A 121 -51.25 26.94 -7.03
CA ALA A 121 -50.89 25.68 -7.64
C ALA A 121 -51.95 24.59 -7.38
N PRO A 122 -52.39 23.85 -8.43
CA PRO A 122 -53.30 22.73 -8.31
C PRO A 122 -52.87 21.70 -7.23
N PRO A 123 -53.80 21.10 -6.47
CA PRO A 123 -53.47 20.14 -5.41
C PRO A 123 -52.58 18.97 -5.88
N GLU A 124 -52.82 18.50 -7.11
CA GLU A 124 -52.04 17.43 -7.75
C GLU A 124 -50.57 17.84 -7.96
N LEU A 125 -50.32 19.07 -8.39
CA LEU A 125 -48.96 19.60 -8.58
C LEU A 125 -48.25 19.84 -7.24
N GLN A 126 -48.97 20.29 -6.21
CA GLN A 126 -48.39 20.40 -4.86
C GLN A 126 -47.98 19.03 -4.31
N GLN A 127 -48.80 18.00 -4.53
CA GLN A 127 -48.49 16.66 -4.06
C GLN A 127 -47.32 16.03 -4.83
N LEU A 128 -47.24 16.25 -6.14
CA LEU A 128 -46.10 15.86 -6.95
C LEU A 128 -44.81 16.57 -6.50
N GLY A 129 -44.86 17.89 -6.29
CA GLY A 129 -43.71 18.68 -5.83
C GLY A 129 -43.17 18.21 -4.48
N LYS A 130 -44.05 17.91 -3.51
CA LYS A 130 -43.65 17.33 -2.21
C LYS A 130 -42.98 15.96 -2.36
N THR A 131 -43.48 15.12 -3.26
CA THR A 131 -42.92 13.79 -3.53
C THR A 131 -41.53 13.89 -4.17
N LEU A 132 -41.35 14.80 -5.14
CA LEU A 132 -40.06 15.07 -5.77
C LEU A 132 -39.06 15.67 -4.77
N LEU A 133 -39.50 16.57 -3.89
CA LEU A 133 -38.65 17.16 -2.85
C LEU A 133 -38.12 16.09 -1.89
N ALA A 134 -39.02 15.23 -1.37
CA ALA A 134 -38.63 14.11 -0.51
C ALA A 134 -37.66 13.14 -1.21
N THR A 135 -37.83 12.94 -2.52
CA THR A 135 -36.92 12.10 -3.33
C THR A 135 -35.55 12.77 -3.47
N ASN A 136 -35.50 14.08 -3.73
CA ASN A 136 -34.26 14.84 -3.82
C ASN A 136 -33.48 14.84 -2.49
N GLU A 137 -34.16 15.04 -1.35
CA GLU A 137 -33.56 14.95 -0.02
C GLU A 137 -32.97 13.56 0.26
N ARG A 138 -33.67 12.49 -0.15
CA ARG A 138 -33.14 11.13 -0.02
C ARG A 138 -31.89 10.91 -0.88
N SER A 139 -31.86 11.46 -2.09
CA SER A 139 -30.68 11.42 -2.96
C SER A 139 -29.50 12.18 -2.36
N GLU A 140 -29.74 13.35 -1.76
CA GLU A 140 -28.71 14.10 -1.01
C GLU A 140 -28.10 13.24 0.10
N LEU A 141 -28.94 12.63 0.94
CA LEU A 141 -28.48 11.76 2.04
C LEU A 141 -27.70 10.53 1.55
N LEU A 142 -28.12 9.91 0.45
CA LEU A 142 -27.40 8.77 -0.12
C LEU A 142 -26.02 9.17 -0.64
N VAL A 143 -25.94 10.31 -1.35
CA VAL A 143 -24.67 10.83 -1.83
C VAL A 143 -23.76 11.15 -0.64
N GLU A 144 -24.24 11.85 0.38
CA GLU A 144 -23.44 12.16 1.57
C GLU A 144 -22.97 10.90 2.31
N GLY A 145 -23.83 9.88 2.44
CA GLY A 145 -23.46 8.60 3.04
C GLY A 145 -22.37 7.85 2.26
N LEU A 146 -22.48 7.78 0.94
CA LEU A 146 -21.46 7.14 0.08
C LEU A 146 -20.12 7.88 0.14
N LEU A 147 -20.16 9.21 0.20
CA LEU A 147 -18.96 10.05 0.32
C LEU A 147 -18.30 9.93 1.69
N LEU A 148 -19.10 9.79 2.75
CA LEU A 148 -18.60 9.54 4.10
C LEU A 148 -17.87 8.19 4.15
N LEU A 149 -18.48 7.13 3.61
CA LEU A 149 -17.85 5.81 3.52
C LEU A 149 -16.52 5.86 2.75
N ALA A 150 -16.53 6.49 1.57
CA ALA A 150 -15.34 6.64 0.74
C ALA A 150 -14.22 7.47 1.40
N ARG A 151 -14.53 8.33 2.39
CA ARG A 151 -13.53 9.07 3.18
C ARG A 151 -13.04 8.28 4.40
N SER A 152 -13.92 7.53 5.05
CA SER A 152 -13.62 6.77 6.26
C SER A 152 -12.67 5.59 6.03
N ASP A 153 -12.75 4.91 4.89
CA ASP A 153 -11.83 3.82 4.52
C ASP A 153 -10.36 4.27 4.42
N ASN A 154 -10.09 5.58 4.43
CA ASN A 154 -8.74 6.15 4.33
C ASN A 154 -8.15 6.65 5.67
N GLN A 155 -8.88 6.54 6.79
CA GLN A 155 -8.42 6.98 8.12
C GLN A 155 -7.99 5.82 9.05
N LEU A 156 -8.07 4.57 8.58
CA LEU A 156 -7.63 3.36 9.27
C LEU A 156 -6.29 2.89 8.71
#